data_AF-A0A965J1Z9-F1
#
_entry.id   AF-A0A965J1Z9-F1
#
_cell.length_a   1.000
_cell.length_b   1.000
_cell.length_c   1.000
_cell.angle_alpha   90.00
_cell.angle_beta   90.00
_cell.angle_gamma   90.00
#
_symmetry.space_group_name_H-M   'P 1'
#
loop_
_entity.id
_entity.type
_entity.pdbx_description
1 polymer ?
#
loop_
_entity_poly.entity_id
_entity_poly.type
_entity_poly.pdbx_seq_one_letter_code
_entity_poly.pdbx_strand_id
1 'polypeptide(L)'
;MGVRLEPEDEYMHELGPESNFNESMYINCFDPSTQMGGWFRMGNRANEGYAEMTICIYLPGGRVGFIFKRPEISNNDALDAGGLTWTMVKPFEELRVDYVGKVCVLDDPH
;
A
#
# COMPACT_ATOMS: atom_id res chain seq x y z
N MET A 1 -21.40 -17.80 -16.11
CA MET A 1 -20.50 -16.97 -16.94
C MET A 1 -19.35 -16.58 -16.04
N GLY A 2 -18.14 -17.09 -16.28
CA GLY A 2 -16.97 -16.67 -15.51
C GLY A 2 -16.54 -15.29 -16.01
N VAL A 3 -16.28 -14.35 -15.09
CA VAL A 3 -15.58 -13.12 -15.43
C VAL A 3 -14.13 -13.51 -15.73
N ARG A 4 -13.64 -13.14 -16.92
CA ARG A 4 -12.23 -13.28 -17.27
C ARG A 4 -11.54 -11.98 -16.82
N LEU A 5 -10.54 -12.11 -15.95
CA LEU A 5 -9.70 -10.98 -15.57
C LEU A 5 -8.76 -10.67 -16.74
N GLU A 6 -8.74 -9.41 -17.14
CA GLU A 6 -7.76 -8.91 -18.09
C GLU A 6 -6.64 -8.19 -17.32
N PRO A 7 -5.39 -8.16 -17.80
CA PRO A 7 -4.27 -7.51 -17.12
C PRO A 7 -4.56 -6.07 -16.68
N GLU A 8 -5.38 -5.36 -17.45
CA GLU A 8 -5.82 -3.99 -17.18
C GLU A 8 -6.60 -3.84 -15.87
N ASP A 9 -7.25 -4.91 -15.38
CA ASP A 9 -8.00 -4.90 -14.13
C ASP A 9 -7.10 -4.80 -12.87
N GLU A 10 -5.78 -5.04 -12.99
CA GLU A 10 -4.82 -4.84 -11.88
C GLU A 10 -4.06 -3.51 -11.95
N TYR A 11 -4.09 -2.82 -13.09
CA TYR A 11 -3.41 -1.54 -13.25
C TYR A 11 -4.24 -0.38 -12.70
N MET A 12 -3.66 0.83 -12.73
CA MET A 12 -4.33 2.04 -12.25
C MET A 12 -5.57 2.35 -13.07
N HIS A 13 -6.68 2.65 -12.41
CA HIS A 13 -7.90 3.08 -13.07
C HIS A 13 -7.88 4.58 -13.36
N GLU A 14 -8.59 4.98 -14.41
CA GLU A 14 -8.84 6.39 -14.71
C GLU A 14 -9.46 7.08 -13.48
N LEU A 15 -8.98 8.28 -13.18
CA LEU A 15 -9.50 9.08 -12.09
C LEU A 15 -10.95 9.50 -12.40
N GLY A 16 -11.89 8.85 -11.74
CA GLY A 16 -13.31 9.16 -11.85
C GLY A 16 -13.67 10.54 -11.28
N PRO A 17 -14.84 11.10 -11.64
CA PRO A 17 -15.30 12.41 -11.16
C PRO A 17 -15.75 12.42 -9.69
N GLU A 18 -15.84 11.25 -9.05
CA GLU A 18 -16.33 11.11 -7.68
C GLU A 18 -15.37 11.80 -6.71
N SER A 19 -15.87 12.78 -5.96
CA SER A 19 -15.06 13.50 -4.97
C SER A 19 -14.34 12.58 -3.98
N ASN A 20 -14.93 11.42 -3.66
CA ASN A 20 -14.40 10.43 -2.73
C ASN A 20 -13.71 9.24 -3.43
N PHE A 21 -13.30 9.38 -4.70
CA PHE A 21 -12.53 8.38 -5.45
C PHE A 21 -11.41 7.79 -4.58
N ASN A 22 -11.25 6.48 -4.62
CA ASN A 22 -10.27 5.76 -3.82
C ASN A 22 -9.72 4.57 -4.62
N GLU A 23 -8.56 4.75 -5.25
CA GLU A 23 -7.77 3.64 -5.77
C GLU A 23 -6.90 3.12 -4.64
N SER A 24 -6.99 1.83 -4.31
CA SER A 24 -6.30 1.32 -3.13
C SER A 24 -5.82 -0.11 -3.28
N MET A 25 -4.68 -0.38 -2.63
CA MET A 25 -4.15 -1.73 -2.48
C MET A 25 -3.84 -2.01 -1.02
N TYR A 26 -4.00 -3.28 -0.66
CA TYR A 26 -3.65 -3.84 0.63
C TYR A 26 -2.96 -5.18 0.42
N ILE A 27 -1.88 -5.40 1.15
CA ILE A 27 -1.23 -6.71 1.23
C ILE A 27 -0.74 -6.94 2.64
N ASN A 28 -0.74 -8.20 3.05
CA ASN A 28 -0.04 -8.67 4.22
C ASN A 28 0.92 -9.79 3.83
N CYS A 29 2.09 -9.82 4.45
CA CYS A 29 3.09 -10.85 4.21
C CYS A 29 3.82 -11.19 5.52
N PHE A 30 4.27 -12.43 5.62
CA PHE A 30 4.96 -12.96 6.79
C PHE A 30 6.07 -13.89 6.36
N ASP A 31 7.25 -13.71 6.97
CA ASP A 31 8.40 -14.58 6.81
C ASP A 31 8.66 -15.33 8.13
N PRO A 32 8.33 -16.64 8.20
CA PRO A 32 8.53 -17.42 9.41
C PRO A 32 10.01 -17.63 9.76
N SER A 33 10.93 -17.49 8.80
CA SER A 33 12.36 -17.70 9.05
C SER A 33 12.99 -16.55 9.83
N THR A 34 12.59 -15.31 9.52
CA THR A 34 13.01 -14.10 10.25
C THR A 34 12.05 -13.70 11.36
N GLN A 35 10.89 -14.37 11.47
CA GLN A 35 9.79 -14.01 12.37
C GLN A 35 9.34 -12.55 12.20
N MET A 36 9.41 -12.07 10.96
CA MET A 36 8.96 -10.74 10.58
C MET A 36 7.70 -10.86 9.72
N GLY A 37 6.93 -9.79 9.69
CA GLY A 37 5.80 -9.68 8.78
C GLY A 37 5.23 -8.29 8.82
N GLY A 38 4.10 -8.10 8.19
CA GLY A 38 3.44 -6.81 8.21
C GLY A 38 2.29 -6.72 7.24
N TRP A 39 1.74 -5.53 7.19
CA TRP A 39 0.76 -5.14 6.19
C TRP A 39 1.01 -3.72 5.72
N PHE A 40 0.67 -3.50 4.46
CA PHE A 40 0.92 -2.28 3.71
C PHE A 40 -0.38 -1.87 3.05
N ARG A 41 -0.73 -0.60 3.16
CA ARG A 41 -1.91 -0.03 2.52
C ARG A 41 -1.59 1.31 1.90
N MET A 42 -2.03 1.49 0.66
CA MET A 42 -2.10 2.77 -0.01
C MET A 42 -3.54 3.01 -0.47
N GLY A 43 -4.02 4.24 -0.36
CA GLY A 43 -5.27 4.68 -0.98
C GLY A 43 -5.12 6.06 -1.58
N ASN A 44 -5.06 6.18 -2.90
CA ASN A 44 -5.04 7.46 -3.59
C ASN A 44 -6.43 8.10 -3.52
N ARG A 45 -6.52 9.30 -2.95
CA ARG A 45 -7.72 10.15 -2.92
C ARG A 45 -7.45 11.39 -3.75
N ALA A 46 -7.12 11.19 -5.03
CA ALA A 46 -6.56 12.22 -5.89
C ALA A 46 -7.47 13.46 -6.03
N ASN A 47 -8.80 13.27 -6.09
CA ASN A 47 -9.76 14.38 -6.11
C ASN A 47 -9.80 15.20 -4.81
N GLU A 48 -9.31 14.65 -3.69
CA GLU A 48 -9.14 15.36 -2.43
C GLU A 48 -7.70 15.86 -2.22
N GLY A 49 -6.77 15.55 -3.14
CA GLY A 49 -5.39 16.07 -3.14
C GLY A 49 -4.40 15.32 -2.23
N TYR A 50 -4.74 14.13 -1.73
CA TYR A 50 -3.84 13.35 -0.88
C TYR A 50 -4.00 11.84 -1.06
N ALA A 51 -2.99 11.07 -0.65
CA ALA A 51 -3.09 9.63 -0.46
C ALA A 51 -3.22 9.30 1.02
N GLU A 52 -3.77 8.14 1.35
CA GLU A 52 -3.69 7.56 2.69
C GLU A 52 -2.72 6.38 2.67
N MET A 53 -1.54 6.56 3.29
CA MET A 53 -0.50 5.55 3.35
C MET A 53 -0.37 5.03 4.78
N THR A 54 -0.39 3.70 4.94
CA THR A 54 -0.15 3.05 6.23
C THR A 54 0.73 1.82 6.06
N ILE A 55 1.67 1.64 6.99
CA ILE A 55 2.48 0.44 7.09
C ILE A 55 2.53 0.02 8.55
N CYS A 56 2.38 -1.29 8.77
CA CYS A 56 2.63 -1.93 10.04
C CYS A 56 3.59 -3.11 9.81
N ILE A 57 4.67 -3.16 10.57
CA ILE A 57 5.70 -4.18 10.50
C ILE A 57 5.78 -4.86 11.87
N TYR A 58 5.52 -6.16 11.89
CA TYR A 58 5.77 -7.00 13.04
C TYR A 58 7.25 -7.35 13.05
N LEU A 59 7.94 -6.93 14.12
CA LEU A 59 9.37 -7.15 14.31
C LEU A 59 9.62 -8.30 15.30
N PRO A 60 10.80 -8.93 15.26
CA PRO A 60 11.14 -9.96 16.22
C PRO A 60 11.14 -9.40 17.65
N GLY A 61 10.68 -10.22 18.59
CA GLY A 61 10.53 -9.85 19.99
C GLY A 61 9.23 -9.13 20.33
N GLY A 62 8.23 -9.12 19.45
CA GLY A 62 6.89 -8.57 19.72
C GLY A 62 6.75 -7.06 19.46
N ARG A 63 7.81 -6.40 19.02
CA ARG A 63 7.81 -4.97 18.69
C ARG A 63 7.07 -4.70 17.39
N VAL A 64 6.53 -3.49 17.23
CA VAL A 64 5.80 -3.07 16.04
C VAL A 64 6.39 -1.79 15.46
N GLY A 65 6.75 -1.81 14.18
CA GLY A 65 7.00 -0.60 13.40
C GLY A 65 5.70 -0.11 12.78
N PHE A 66 5.27 1.11 13.06
CA PHE A 66 4.03 1.67 12.53
C PHE A 66 4.25 3.07 11.94
N ILE A 67 3.63 3.35 10.81
CA ILE A 67 3.54 4.71 10.27
C ILE A 67 2.23 4.90 9.51
N PHE A 68 1.64 6.08 9.70
CA PHE A 68 0.51 6.57 8.91
C PHE A 68 0.88 7.95 8.36
N LYS A 69 0.57 8.21 7.09
CA LYS A 69 0.74 9.53 6.47
C LYS A 69 -0.43 9.85 5.55
N ARG A 70 -0.68 11.15 5.39
CA ARG A 70 -1.48 11.72 4.30
C ARG A 70 -0.61 12.56 3.35
N PRO A 71 0.25 11.94 2.54
CA PRO A 71 1.07 12.69 1.57
C PRO A 71 0.18 13.36 0.52
N GLU A 72 0.58 14.55 0.07
CA GLU A 72 -0.07 15.25 -1.05
C GLU A 72 0.17 14.50 -2.36
N ILE A 73 -0.88 14.39 -3.19
CA ILE A 73 -0.83 13.87 -4.56
C ILE A 73 -1.76 14.68 -5.45
N SER A 74 -1.55 14.65 -6.77
CA SER A 74 -2.37 15.40 -7.73
C SER A 74 -3.01 14.55 -8.84
N ASN A 75 -2.78 13.23 -8.86
CA ASN A 75 -3.27 12.32 -9.89
C ASN A 75 -3.44 10.89 -9.33
N ASN A 76 -3.86 9.95 -10.19
CA ASN A 76 -3.95 8.52 -9.88
C ASN A 76 -3.02 7.67 -10.78
N ASP A 77 -1.89 8.23 -11.23
CA ASP A 77 -1.06 7.57 -12.24
C ASP A 77 -0.23 6.41 -11.67
N ALA A 78 -0.01 6.41 -10.35
CA ALA A 78 0.71 5.36 -9.63
C ALA A 78 0.32 5.32 -8.14
N LEU A 79 0.55 4.17 -7.51
CA LEU A 79 0.51 4.01 -6.06
C LEU A 79 1.92 4.24 -5.48
N ASP A 80 2.36 5.49 -5.51
CA ASP A 80 3.69 5.92 -5.06
C ASP A 80 3.59 7.20 -4.23
N ALA A 81 3.53 7.05 -2.90
CA ALA A 81 3.35 8.19 -2.01
C ALA A 81 3.88 7.92 -0.60
N GLY A 82 4.35 8.97 0.08
CA GLY A 82 4.75 8.87 1.49
C GLY A 82 5.92 7.92 1.78
N GLY A 83 6.63 7.48 0.74
CA GLY A 83 7.72 6.51 0.77
C GLY A 83 7.31 5.07 0.47
N LEU A 84 6.02 4.77 0.27
CA LEU A 84 5.50 3.45 -0.12
C LEU A 84 5.20 3.45 -1.62
N THR A 85 5.77 2.49 -2.34
CA THR A 85 5.60 2.33 -3.78
C THR A 85 5.11 0.91 -4.08
N TRP A 86 4.08 0.81 -4.92
CA TRP A 86 3.59 -0.46 -5.47
C TRP A 86 3.93 -0.55 -6.95
N THR A 87 4.52 -1.67 -7.36
CA THR A 87 4.83 -1.96 -8.75
C THR A 87 4.19 -3.29 -9.16
N MET A 88 3.21 -3.22 -10.06
CA MET A 88 2.65 -4.38 -10.76
C MET A 88 3.68 -4.85 -11.78
N VAL A 89 4.55 -5.78 -11.39
CA VAL A 89 5.65 -6.27 -12.24
C VAL A 89 5.10 -7.15 -13.35
N LYS A 90 4.21 -8.08 -13.00
CA LYS A 90 3.45 -8.90 -13.93
C LYS A 90 2.03 -9.08 -13.40
N PRO A 91 0.99 -8.64 -14.14
CA PRO A 91 -0.36 -8.65 -13.64
C PRO A 91 -0.81 -10.01 -13.11
N PHE A 92 -1.37 -10.03 -11.91
CA PHE A 92 -1.86 -11.20 -11.17
C PHE A 92 -0.82 -12.28 -10.86
N GLU A 93 0.47 -12.00 -11.06
CA GLU A 93 1.55 -12.97 -10.87
C GLU A 93 2.68 -12.44 -9.98
N GLU A 94 3.13 -11.20 -10.20
CA GLU A 94 4.22 -10.60 -9.44
C GLU A 94 3.93 -9.14 -9.12
N LEU A 95 3.92 -8.85 -7.81
CA LEU A 95 3.77 -7.52 -7.25
C LEU A 95 4.99 -7.22 -6.38
N ARG A 96 5.52 -6.01 -6.51
CA ARG A 96 6.59 -5.51 -5.66
C ARG A 96 6.10 -4.34 -4.82
N VAL A 97 6.44 -4.37 -3.53
CA VAL A 97 6.13 -3.32 -2.57
C VAL A 97 7.43 -2.85 -1.93
N ASP A 98 7.76 -1.58 -2.13
CA ASP A 98 8.96 -0.95 -1.59
C ASP A 98 8.56 0.13 -0.58
N TYR A 99 9.27 0.18 0.55
CA TYR A 99 9.13 1.29 1.51
C TYR A 99 10.48 1.90 1.87
N VAL A 100 10.58 3.22 1.72
CA VAL A 100 11.72 4.03 2.18
C VAL A 100 11.22 5.13 3.10
N GLY A 101 11.50 4.99 4.38
CA GLY A 101 11.14 6.02 5.35
C GLY A 101 11.34 5.58 6.79
N LYS A 102 11.07 6.50 7.71
CA LYS A 102 11.04 6.21 9.14
C LYS A 102 9.73 5.52 9.53
N VAL A 103 9.81 4.71 10.58
CA VAL A 103 8.63 4.17 11.27
C VAL A 103 8.72 4.51 12.75
N CYS A 104 7.57 4.63 13.41
CA CYS A 104 7.50 4.67 14.86
C CYS A 104 7.65 3.23 15.39
N VAL A 105 8.65 2.97 16.22
CA VAL A 105 8.82 1.64 16.85
C VAL A 105 8.12 1.65 18.20
N LEU A 106 7.12 0.80 18.32
CA LEU A 106 6.41 0.48 19.56
C LEU A 106 7.12 -0.72 20.18
N ASP A 107 7.78 -0.49 21.32
CA ASP A 107 8.58 -1.52 21.99
C ASP A 107 7.71 -2.51 22.79
N ASP A 108 6.56 -2.04 23.29
CA ASP A 108 5.56 -2.81 24.03
C ASP A 108 4.14 -2.44 23.56
N PRO A 109 3.63 -3.07 22.48
CA PRO A 109 2.36 -2.70 21.85
C PRO A 109 1.12 -3.40 22.44
N HIS A 110 1.26 -4.13 23.55
CA HIS A 110 0.22 -4.99 24.15
C HIS A 110 -0.57 -4.32 25.27
#